data_AF-D5DW23-F1
#
_entry.id   AF-D5DW23-F1
#
_cell.length_a   1.000
_cell.length_b   1.000
_cell.length_c   1.000
_cell.angle_alpha   90.00
_cell.angle_beta   90.00
_cell.angle_gamma   90.00
#
_symmetry.space_group_name_H-M   'P 1'
#
loop_
_entity.id
_entity.type
_entity.pdbx_description
1 polymer ?
#
loop_
_entity_poly.entity_id
_entity_poly.type
_entity_poly.pdbx_seq_one_letter_code
_entity_poly.pdbx_strand_id
1 'polypeptide(L)'
;MKKFIFTLGTTAILSAGFVGAASASTSGTYHVEKGDTLWKVAQKHSVSVDELKDANNLTSNIIYPNQELNVATIKEMTHKVQQGNTLWSISQQYGVTVDQIKEWNGLKSDLIYPGEQLKIQSPNGQAQQSSPSVAQAAPEAQQAQAPAEQTQEEQQQAQAEQAQKEQQQAQAEQAQKEQQQAQAEQAQKEQQQAQAEQAQKEQQQAQAEQAQKEQQQAQAEQAQKEQQQAQAEQAQKEQQQAQAEQAQKQQQPAESSQQASGKSMTVEATAYTANCAGCSGTTATGVDLKANPNQKVIAVDPSVIPLGSKVYVEGYGEAVAADTGGAIKGNRIDVFVPSEGDAQQFGRKSVKITVMN
;
A
#
# COMPACT_ATOMS: atom_id res chain seq x y z
N MET A 1 -2.32 -10.32 15.81
CA MET A 1 -2.42 -11.46 14.87
C MET A 1 -3.24 -12.56 15.53
N LYS A 2 -4.52 -12.70 15.16
CA LYS A 2 -5.42 -13.74 15.70
C LYS A 2 -5.33 -14.95 14.78
N LYS A 3 -4.88 -16.09 15.31
CA LYS A 3 -4.65 -17.34 14.56
C LYS A 3 -5.94 -18.17 14.57
N PHE A 4 -6.47 -18.49 13.40
CA PHE A 4 -7.55 -19.47 13.25
C PHE A 4 -6.95 -20.79 12.77
N ILE A 5 -7.17 -21.85 13.53
CA ILE A 5 -6.74 -23.22 13.25
C ILE A 5 -7.92 -23.92 12.56
N PHE A 6 -7.73 -24.40 11.32
CA PHE A 6 -8.68 -25.25 10.62
C PHE A 6 -8.23 -26.71 10.75
N THR A 7 -9.07 -27.54 11.37
CA THR A 7 -8.86 -28.98 11.54
C THR A 7 -9.54 -29.73 10.40
N LEU A 8 -8.76 -30.48 9.61
CA LEU A 8 -9.25 -31.39 8.58
C LEU A 8 -9.65 -32.73 9.22
N GLY A 9 -10.94 -33.06 9.20
CA GLY A 9 -11.46 -34.36 9.60
C GLY A 9 -11.59 -35.29 8.39
N THR A 10 -10.79 -36.35 8.36
CA THR A 10 -10.90 -37.47 7.41
C THR A 10 -11.82 -38.55 7.99
N THR A 11 -12.90 -38.90 7.29
CA THR A 11 -13.67 -40.12 7.58
C THR A 11 -13.86 -40.94 6.31
N ALA A 12 -13.17 -42.09 6.29
CA ALA A 12 -13.39 -43.17 5.35
C ALA A 12 -14.53 -44.07 5.88
N ILE A 13 -15.51 -44.39 5.03
CA ILE A 13 -16.51 -45.44 5.31
C ILE A 13 -16.60 -46.37 4.10
N LEU A 14 -16.40 -47.66 4.38
CA LEU A 14 -16.49 -48.82 3.49
C LEU A 14 -17.95 -49.20 3.19
N SER A 15 -18.15 -49.70 1.98
CA SER A 15 -19.37 -50.11 1.28
C SER A 15 -20.07 -51.39 1.78
N ALA A 16 -21.41 -51.47 1.64
CA ALA A 16 -22.16 -52.69 1.28
C ALA A 16 -23.56 -52.33 0.73
N GLY A 17 -24.06 -53.12 -0.23
CA GLY A 17 -25.07 -52.72 -1.21
C GLY A 17 -26.54 -52.75 -0.77
N PHE A 18 -27.34 -51.91 -1.45
CA PHE A 18 -28.78 -52.08 -1.62
C PHE A 18 -29.16 -51.59 -3.03
N VAL A 19 -29.81 -52.44 -3.82
CA VAL A 19 -30.27 -52.11 -5.18
C VAL A 19 -31.72 -51.63 -5.07
N GLY A 20 -31.88 -50.31 -5.04
CA GLY A 20 -33.15 -49.63 -5.26
C GLY A 20 -32.86 -48.42 -6.13
N ALA A 21 -33.61 -48.24 -7.21
CA ALA A 21 -33.51 -47.08 -8.08
C ALA A 21 -33.97 -45.82 -7.31
N ALA A 22 -33.06 -45.30 -6.49
CA ALA A 22 -33.14 -43.96 -5.95
C ALA A 22 -32.65 -43.00 -7.04
N SER A 23 -33.45 -41.99 -7.34
CA SER A 23 -33.02 -40.83 -8.12
C SER A 23 -31.70 -40.34 -7.55
N ALA A 24 -30.63 -40.48 -8.33
CA ALA A 24 -29.30 -40.01 -7.99
C ALA A 24 -29.39 -38.50 -7.71
N SER A 25 -29.40 -38.15 -6.43
CA SER A 25 -29.11 -36.78 -6.01
C SER A 25 -27.63 -36.59 -6.31
N THR A 26 -27.31 -35.70 -7.24
CA THR A 26 -25.94 -35.44 -7.69
C THR A 26 -25.11 -34.89 -6.54
N SER A 27 -24.51 -35.78 -5.75
CA SER A 27 -23.44 -35.43 -4.83
C SER A 27 -22.18 -35.13 -5.64
N GLY A 28 -21.89 -33.86 -5.90
CA GLY A 28 -20.72 -33.46 -6.67
C GLY A 28 -20.06 -32.21 -6.10
N THR A 29 -18.73 -32.23 -6.08
CA THR A 29 -17.91 -31.02 -6.13
C THR A 29 -17.54 -30.80 -7.59
N TYR A 30 -17.70 -29.58 -8.09
CA TYR A 30 -17.30 -29.19 -9.44
C TYR A 30 -15.97 -28.44 -9.39
N HIS A 31 -14.99 -28.87 -10.18
CA HIS A 31 -13.73 -28.14 -10.35
C HIS A 31 -13.84 -27.21 -11.56
N VAL A 32 -13.71 -25.91 -11.32
CA VAL A 32 -13.81 -24.88 -12.35
C VAL A 32 -12.70 -25.06 -13.39
N GLU A 33 -13.06 -25.15 -14.67
CA GLU A 33 -12.11 -25.26 -15.77
C GLU A 33 -11.72 -23.89 -16.34
N LYS A 34 -10.64 -23.84 -17.13
CA LYS A 34 -10.24 -22.60 -17.82
C LYS A 34 -11.33 -22.18 -18.83
N GLY A 35 -11.96 -21.04 -18.58
CA GLY A 35 -13.02 -20.48 -19.45
C GLY A 35 -14.45 -20.73 -18.95
N ASP A 36 -14.59 -21.33 -17.77
CA ASP A 36 -15.85 -21.43 -17.05
C ASP A 36 -16.31 -20.07 -16.53
N THR A 37 -17.63 -19.91 -16.48
CA THR A 37 -18.31 -18.81 -15.81
C THR A 37 -19.32 -19.41 -14.85
N LEU A 38 -19.69 -18.70 -13.78
CA LEU A 38 -20.75 -19.17 -12.87
C LEU A 38 -22.04 -19.51 -13.63
N TRP A 39 -22.35 -18.78 -14.69
CA TRP A 39 -23.51 -19.07 -15.53
C TRP A 39 -23.42 -20.42 -16.23
N LYS A 40 -22.28 -20.77 -16.86
CA LYS A 40 -22.09 -22.07 -17.52
C LYS A 40 -22.14 -23.22 -16.52
N VAL A 41 -21.52 -23.04 -15.35
CA VAL A 41 -21.50 -24.05 -14.29
C VAL A 41 -22.91 -24.20 -13.71
N ALA A 42 -23.60 -23.11 -13.39
CA ALA A 42 -24.97 -23.12 -12.89
C ALA A 42 -25.92 -23.80 -13.89
N GLN A 43 -25.79 -23.49 -15.18
CA GLN A 43 -26.56 -24.13 -16.25
C GLN A 43 -26.28 -25.64 -16.33
N LYS A 44 -25.00 -26.04 -16.33
CA LYS A 44 -24.57 -27.45 -16.35
C LYS A 44 -25.14 -28.25 -15.18
N HIS A 45 -25.28 -27.60 -14.01
CA HIS A 45 -25.78 -28.21 -12.79
C HIS A 45 -27.27 -27.93 -12.52
N SER A 46 -27.97 -27.33 -13.48
CA SER A 46 -29.41 -27.02 -13.41
C SER A 46 -29.81 -26.18 -12.20
N VAL A 47 -29.12 -25.06 -11.98
CA VAL A 47 -29.36 -24.11 -10.87
C VAL A 47 -29.22 -22.67 -11.30
N SER A 48 -29.66 -21.72 -10.47
CA SER A 48 -29.38 -20.30 -10.68
C SER A 48 -27.94 -19.93 -10.26
N VAL A 49 -27.43 -18.83 -10.83
CA VAL A 49 -26.13 -18.26 -10.44
C VAL A 49 -26.12 -17.85 -8.96
N ASP A 50 -27.25 -17.33 -8.46
CA ASP A 50 -27.36 -16.89 -7.07
C ASP A 50 -27.43 -18.08 -6.10
N GLU A 51 -28.17 -19.15 -6.41
CA GLU A 51 -28.15 -20.38 -5.59
C GLU A 51 -26.76 -21.02 -5.56
N LEU A 52 -26.04 -21.02 -6.69
CA LEU A 52 -24.67 -21.52 -6.76
C LEU A 52 -23.72 -20.64 -5.93
N LYS A 53 -23.93 -19.33 -5.90
CA LYS A 53 -23.13 -18.39 -5.08
C LYS A 53 -23.43 -18.56 -3.60
N ASP A 54 -24.70 -18.63 -3.23
CA ASP A 54 -25.14 -18.79 -1.84
C ASP A 54 -24.65 -20.12 -1.26
N ALA A 55 -24.75 -21.22 -2.03
CA ALA A 55 -24.23 -22.53 -1.64
C ALA A 55 -22.70 -22.57 -1.45
N ASN A 56 -21.98 -21.61 -2.05
CA ASN A 56 -20.52 -21.53 -2.05
C ASN A 56 -19.98 -20.28 -1.35
N ASN A 57 -20.83 -19.52 -0.67
CA ASN A 57 -20.50 -18.25 0.00
C ASN A 57 -19.75 -17.26 -0.90
N LEU A 58 -20.11 -17.18 -2.19
CA LEU A 58 -19.48 -16.29 -3.15
C LEU A 58 -20.14 -14.92 -3.14
N THR A 59 -19.34 -13.87 -2.96
CA THR A 59 -19.81 -12.48 -2.97
C THR A 59 -19.78 -11.83 -4.36
N SER A 60 -19.16 -12.48 -5.36
CA SER A 60 -19.02 -11.96 -6.72
C SER A 60 -19.25 -13.05 -7.78
N ASN A 61 -19.31 -12.64 -9.05
CA ASN A 61 -19.48 -13.56 -10.17
C ASN A 61 -18.15 -14.16 -10.70
N ILE A 62 -17.02 -13.83 -10.05
CA ILE A 62 -15.68 -14.24 -10.48
C ILE A 62 -15.36 -15.60 -9.88
N ILE A 63 -14.96 -16.54 -10.73
CA ILE A 63 -14.42 -17.86 -10.36
C ILE A 63 -13.07 -18.09 -11.03
N TYR A 64 -12.22 -18.90 -10.40
CA TYR A 64 -10.87 -19.18 -10.87
C TYR A 64 -10.72 -20.65 -11.30
N PRO A 65 -9.88 -20.96 -12.30
CA PRO A 65 -9.56 -22.34 -12.62
C PRO A 65 -9.08 -23.13 -11.40
N ASN A 66 -9.52 -24.38 -11.29
CA ASN A 66 -9.35 -25.29 -10.15
C ASN A 66 -10.06 -24.88 -8.85
N GLN A 67 -10.88 -23.82 -8.86
CA GLN A 67 -11.77 -23.53 -7.74
C GLN A 67 -12.80 -24.65 -7.60
N GLU A 68 -13.03 -25.10 -6.38
CA GLU A 68 -14.05 -26.09 -6.06
C GLU A 68 -15.38 -25.41 -5.74
N LEU A 69 -16.44 -25.85 -6.42
CA LEU A 69 -17.81 -25.44 -6.16
C LEU A 69 -18.61 -26.63 -5.65
N ASN A 70 -19.17 -26.51 -4.46
CA ASN A 70 -20.14 -27.44 -3.92
C ASN A 70 -21.44 -27.35 -4.74
N VAL A 71 -21.73 -28.44 -5.45
CA VAL A 71 -22.95 -28.59 -6.26
C VAL A 71 -23.85 -29.72 -5.72
N ALA A 72 -23.62 -30.17 -4.49
CA ALA A 72 -24.32 -31.30 -3.87
C ALA A 72 -25.66 -30.94 -3.21
N THR A 73 -25.90 -29.66 -2.94
CA THR A 73 -27.06 -29.20 -2.13
C THR A 73 -28.18 -28.56 -2.95
N ILE A 74 -28.06 -28.57 -4.27
CA ILE A 74 -28.92 -27.79 -5.14
C ILE A 74 -29.94 -28.68 -5.86
N LYS A 75 -31.18 -28.57 -5.38
CA LYS A 75 -32.37 -29.22 -5.92
C LYS A 75 -33.25 -28.12 -6.51
N GLU A 76 -33.61 -28.30 -7.78
CA GLU A 76 -34.52 -27.45 -8.58
C GLU A 76 -33.93 -26.10 -9.02
N MET A 77 -33.89 -25.84 -10.33
CA MET A 77 -33.60 -24.50 -10.85
C MET A 77 -34.83 -23.64 -10.61
N THR A 78 -34.70 -22.60 -9.79
CA THR A 78 -35.76 -21.60 -9.63
C THR A 78 -35.35 -20.28 -10.26
N HIS A 79 -36.25 -19.67 -11.03
CA HIS A 79 -36.08 -18.33 -11.58
C HIS A 79 -36.96 -17.36 -10.81
N LYS A 80 -36.36 -16.36 -10.15
CA LYS A 80 -37.11 -15.28 -9.52
C LYS A 80 -37.44 -14.22 -10.57
N VAL A 81 -38.72 -14.09 -10.89
CA VAL A 81 -39.24 -13.14 -11.87
C VAL A 81 -38.85 -11.71 -11.45
N GLN A 82 -38.19 -10.99 -12.34
CA GLN A 82 -37.85 -9.58 -12.16
C GLN A 82 -38.82 -8.68 -12.93
N GLN A 83 -38.80 -7.38 -12.62
CA GLN A 83 -39.59 -6.40 -13.38
C GLN A 83 -39.19 -6.44 -14.86
N GLY A 84 -40.18 -6.65 -15.74
CA GLY A 84 -39.97 -6.75 -17.18
C GLY A 84 -39.74 -8.17 -17.71
N ASN A 85 -39.68 -9.19 -16.85
CA ASN A 85 -39.69 -10.57 -17.33
C ASN A 85 -41.07 -10.99 -17.83
N THR A 86 -41.06 -11.79 -18.89
CA THR A 86 -42.20 -12.54 -19.42
C THR A 86 -41.84 -14.03 -19.47
N LEU A 87 -42.83 -14.93 -19.47
CA LEU A 87 -42.56 -16.36 -19.64
C LEU A 87 -41.76 -16.64 -20.91
N TRP A 88 -41.96 -15.88 -21.97
CA TRP A 88 -41.20 -15.98 -23.21
C TRP A 88 -39.72 -15.59 -23.01
N SER A 89 -39.44 -14.45 -22.38
CA SER A 89 -38.04 -14.03 -22.12
C SER A 89 -37.29 -15.05 -21.25
N ILE A 90 -38.01 -15.66 -20.30
CA ILE A 90 -37.51 -16.70 -19.43
C ILE A 90 -37.29 -18.00 -20.23
N SER A 91 -38.24 -18.39 -21.07
CA SER A 91 -38.12 -19.59 -21.90
C SER A 91 -36.92 -19.52 -22.83
N GLN A 92 -36.67 -18.35 -23.44
CA GLN A 92 -35.50 -18.09 -24.27
C GLN A 92 -34.20 -18.11 -23.46
N GLN A 93 -34.20 -17.55 -22.25
CA GLN A 93 -33.04 -17.55 -21.36
C GLN A 93 -32.63 -18.98 -20.96
N TYR A 94 -33.60 -19.86 -20.76
CA TYR A 94 -33.36 -21.23 -20.27
C TYR A 94 -33.43 -22.31 -21.36
N GLY A 95 -33.73 -21.95 -22.61
CA GLY A 95 -33.80 -22.89 -23.73
C GLY A 95 -34.95 -23.89 -23.64
N VAL A 96 -36.09 -23.47 -23.08
CA VAL A 96 -37.31 -24.26 -22.89
C VAL A 96 -38.49 -23.57 -23.57
N THR A 97 -39.65 -24.22 -23.66
CA THR A 97 -40.87 -23.58 -24.18
C THR A 97 -41.67 -22.91 -23.06
N VAL A 98 -42.50 -21.93 -23.42
CA VAL A 98 -43.44 -21.29 -22.49
C VAL A 98 -44.38 -22.33 -21.87
N ASP A 99 -44.88 -23.26 -22.67
CA ASP A 99 -45.78 -24.31 -22.20
C ASP A 99 -45.13 -25.22 -21.17
N GLN A 100 -43.85 -25.57 -21.35
CA GLN A 100 -43.09 -26.33 -20.37
C GLN A 100 -42.98 -25.59 -19.05
N ILE A 101 -42.67 -24.28 -19.07
CA ILE A 101 -42.63 -23.47 -17.85
C ILE A 101 -44.01 -23.45 -17.18
N LYS A 102 -45.08 -23.31 -17.95
CA LYS A 102 -46.45 -23.30 -17.40
C LYS A 102 -46.82 -24.64 -16.78
N GLU A 103 -46.48 -25.74 -17.44
CA GLU A 103 -46.74 -27.09 -16.95
C GLU A 103 -46.01 -27.36 -15.62
N TRP A 104 -44.72 -27.01 -15.53
CA TRP A 104 -43.93 -27.22 -14.30
C TRP A 104 -44.40 -26.38 -13.12
N ASN A 105 -45.05 -25.25 -13.39
CA ASN A 105 -45.50 -24.29 -12.38
C ASN A 105 -47.02 -24.28 -12.19
N GLY A 106 -47.76 -25.14 -12.90
CA GLY A 106 -49.23 -25.18 -12.85
C GLY A 106 -49.90 -23.88 -13.30
N LEU A 107 -49.26 -23.10 -14.17
CA LEU A 107 -49.77 -21.82 -14.67
C LEU A 107 -50.83 -22.05 -15.74
N LYS A 108 -51.95 -21.34 -15.63
CA LYS A 108 -53.06 -21.40 -16.61
C LYS A 108 -52.97 -20.30 -17.68
N SER A 109 -52.13 -19.30 -17.46
CA SER A 109 -51.92 -18.15 -18.34
C SER A 109 -50.45 -17.75 -18.34
N ASP A 110 -50.10 -16.76 -19.15
CA ASP A 110 -48.72 -16.28 -19.28
C ASP A 110 -48.37 -15.15 -18.29
N LEU A 111 -49.32 -14.84 -17.39
CA LEU A 111 -49.20 -13.78 -16.41
C LEU A 111 -48.34 -14.25 -15.23
N ILE A 112 -47.25 -13.52 -14.99
CA ILE A 112 -46.31 -13.71 -13.89
C ILE A 112 -46.04 -12.38 -13.20
N TYR A 113 -45.67 -12.41 -11.92
CA TYR A 113 -45.44 -11.19 -11.14
C TYR A 113 -43.99 -11.05 -10.67
N PRO A 114 -43.43 -9.83 -10.64
CA PRO A 114 -42.11 -9.60 -10.05
C PRO A 114 -42.03 -10.15 -8.62
N GLY A 115 -41.01 -10.97 -8.36
CA GLY A 115 -40.78 -11.66 -7.10
C GLY A 115 -41.24 -13.12 -7.08
N GLU A 116 -42.05 -13.56 -8.06
CA GLU A 116 -42.50 -14.95 -8.19
C GLU A 116 -41.33 -15.89 -8.48
N GLN A 117 -41.35 -17.11 -7.94
CA GLN A 117 -40.33 -18.13 -8.17
C GLN A 117 -40.87 -19.20 -9.11
N LEU A 118 -40.33 -19.28 -10.32
CA LEU A 118 -40.70 -20.27 -11.31
C LEU A 118 -39.71 -21.43 -11.30
N LYS A 119 -40.23 -22.65 -11.18
CA LYS A 119 -39.49 -23.89 -11.39
C LYS A 119 -39.18 -24.05 -12.86
N ILE A 120 -37.90 -24.17 -13.17
CA ILE A 120 -37.41 -24.43 -14.53
C ILE A 120 -36.77 -25.82 -14.51
N GLN A 121 -37.19 -26.71 -15.39
CA GLN A 121 -36.49 -27.97 -15.60
C GLN A 121 -35.65 -27.84 -16.87
N SER A 122 -34.42 -28.34 -16.87
CA SER A 122 -33.71 -28.53 -18.13
C SER A 122 -34.06 -29.89 -18.71
N PRO A 123 -34.49 -29.98 -19.98
CA PRO A 123 -34.47 -31.25 -20.70
C PRO A 123 -33.01 -31.69 -20.82
N ASN A 124 -32.65 -32.73 -20.06
CA ASN A 124 -31.34 -33.38 -20.15
C ASN A 124 -31.13 -33.83 -21.60
N GLY A 125 -29.93 -33.59 -22.16
CA GLY A 125 -29.69 -33.58 -23.59
C GLY A 125 -30.20 -34.81 -24.36
N GLN A 126 -31.17 -34.59 -25.25
CA GLN A 126 -31.24 -35.27 -26.54
C GLN A 126 -31.56 -34.26 -27.65
N ALA A 127 -30.75 -34.37 -28.69
CA ALA A 127 -30.69 -33.71 -29.99
C ALA A 127 -31.94 -32.99 -30.55
N GLN A 128 -31.64 -31.86 -31.21
CA GLN A 128 -32.11 -31.40 -32.52
C GLN A 128 -33.45 -31.93 -33.09
N GLN A 129 -34.18 -30.95 -33.65
CA GLN A 129 -35.21 -31.01 -34.70
C GLN A 129 -36.66 -30.83 -34.22
N SER A 130 -37.20 -29.63 -34.47
CA SER A 130 -38.20 -29.47 -35.54
C SER A 130 -38.55 -27.99 -35.74
N SER A 131 -38.18 -27.47 -36.92
CA SER A 131 -38.89 -26.36 -37.57
C SER A 131 -40.37 -26.75 -37.79
N PRO A 132 -41.33 -25.81 -37.78
CA PRO A 132 -42.70 -26.16 -38.13
C PRO A 132 -42.80 -26.41 -39.64
N SER A 133 -43.03 -27.67 -40.01
CA SER A 133 -43.48 -28.08 -41.35
C SER A 133 -45.01 -28.02 -41.38
N VAL A 134 -45.53 -27.33 -42.38
CA VAL A 134 -46.94 -27.22 -42.73
C VAL A 134 -47.40 -28.51 -43.46
N ALA A 135 -48.70 -28.82 -43.34
CA ALA A 135 -49.50 -29.84 -44.06
C ALA A 135 -49.44 -31.27 -43.47
N GLN A 136 -50.53 -32.04 -43.26
CA GLN A 136 -51.92 -31.96 -43.71
C GLN A 136 -52.73 -33.04 -42.94
N ALA A 137 -53.96 -32.73 -42.51
CA ALA A 137 -55.02 -33.74 -42.30
C ALA A 137 -56.40 -33.10 -42.49
N ALA A 138 -57.19 -33.69 -43.38
CA ALA A 138 -58.62 -33.49 -43.62
C ALA A 138 -59.22 -34.89 -43.88
N PRO A 139 -60.55 -35.13 -43.94
CA PRO A 139 -61.71 -34.25 -43.74
C PRO A 139 -62.83 -34.83 -42.82
N GLU A 140 -63.75 -34.00 -42.32
CA GLU A 140 -65.20 -34.33 -42.29
C GLU A 140 -66.05 -33.06 -42.04
N ALA A 141 -67.08 -32.89 -42.86
CA ALA A 141 -68.03 -31.78 -42.89
C ALA A 141 -69.11 -31.97 -41.79
N GLN A 142 -69.87 -30.99 -41.30
CA GLN A 142 -70.62 -29.95 -42.00
C GLN A 142 -71.27 -29.01 -40.95
N GLN A 143 -71.54 -27.76 -41.36
CA GLN A 143 -72.56 -26.84 -40.82
C GLN A 143 -72.15 -25.79 -39.76
N ALA A 144 -71.56 -24.69 -40.21
CA ALA A 144 -71.84 -23.32 -39.72
C ALA A 144 -71.43 -22.30 -40.79
N GLN A 145 -72.39 -21.54 -41.32
CA GLN A 145 -72.14 -20.44 -42.24
C GLN A 145 -72.01 -19.12 -41.44
N ALA A 146 -70.90 -18.41 -41.72
CA ALA A 146 -70.49 -17.04 -41.34
C ALA A 146 -69.89 -16.79 -39.91
N PRO A 147 -68.89 -15.89 -39.78
CA PRO A 147 -68.30 -14.99 -40.78
C PRO A 147 -66.76 -15.13 -40.92
N ALA A 148 -66.29 -15.59 -42.09
CA ALA A 148 -64.85 -15.68 -42.39
C ALA A 148 -64.16 -14.31 -42.64
N GLU A 149 -64.93 -13.24 -42.83
CA GLU A 149 -64.40 -11.87 -42.94
C GLU A 149 -63.95 -11.30 -41.59
N GLN A 150 -64.65 -11.59 -40.47
CA GLN A 150 -64.22 -11.12 -39.15
C GLN A 150 -62.88 -11.76 -38.72
N THR A 151 -62.60 -12.99 -39.13
CA THR A 151 -61.35 -13.68 -38.77
C THR A 151 -60.12 -13.14 -39.51
N GLN A 152 -60.29 -12.61 -40.73
CA GLN A 152 -59.21 -11.96 -41.48
C GLN A 152 -58.93 -10.54 -40.99
N GLU A 153 -59.96 -9.76 -40.66
CA GLU A 153 -59.77 -8.44 -40.04
C GLU A 153 -59.11 -8.56 -38.66
N GLU A 154 -59.51 -9.54 -37.84
CA GLU A 154 -58.91 -9.77 -36.52
C GLU A 154 -57.44 -10.21 -36.61
N GLN A 155 -57.08 -11.03 -37.62
CA GLN A 155 -55.67 -11.36 -37.89
C GLN A 155 -54.84 -10.17 -38.38
N GLN A 156 -55.39 -9.33 -39.27
CA GLN A 156 -54.69 -8.11 -39.71
C GLN A 156 -54.53 -7.11 -38.56
N GLN A 157 -55.54 -6.99 -37.69
CA GLN A 157 -55.48 -6.13 -36.51
C GLN A 157 -54.44 -6.63 -35.50
N ALA A 158 -54.36 -7.94 -35.26
CA ALA A 158 -53.34 -8.54 -34.40
C ALA A 158 -51.91 -8.34 -34.95
N GLN A 159 -51.73 -8.49 -36.26
CA GLN A 159 -50.43 -8.22 -36.92
C GLN A 159 -50.05 -6.74 -36.86
N ALA A 160 -51.03 -5.84 -37.05
CA ALA A 160 -50.79 -4.40 -36.93
C ALA A 160 -50.45 -3.99 -35.48
N GLU A 161 -51.11 -4.56 -34.48
CA GLU A 161 -50.79 -4.33 -33.07
C GLU A 161 -49.41 -4.89 -32.70
N GLN A 162 -49.04 -6.06 -33.22
CA GLN A 162 -47.70 -6.63 -33.04
C GLN A 162 -46.63 -5.72 -33.65
N ALA A 163 -46.83 -5.25 -34.90
CA ALA A 163 -45.90 -4.33 -35.55
C ALA A 163 -45.76 -3.01 -34.78
N GLN A 164 -46.86 -2.49 -34.21
CA GLN A 164 -46.81 -1.30 -33.35
C GLN A 164 -46.04 -1.55 -32.04
N LYS A 165 -46.22 -2.72 -31.41
CA LYS A 165 -45.47 -3.08 -30.20
C LYS A 165 -43.98 -3.25 -30.48
N GLU A 166 -43.62 -3.88 -31.60
CA GLU A 166 -42.23 -4.01 -32.04
C GLU A 166 -41.60 -2.64 -32.31
N GLN A 167 -42.33 -1.73 -32.96
CA GLN A 167 -41.87 -0.36 -33.19
C GLN A 167 -41.69 0.43 -31.88
N GLN A 168 -42.62 0.32 -30.94
CA GLN A 168 -42.51 0.96 -29.62
C GLN A 168 -41.33 0.39 -28.82
N GLN A 169 -41.10 -0.93 -28.88
CA GLN A 169 -39.97 -1.57 -28.22
C GLN A 169 -38.64 -1.10 -28.82
N ALA A 170 -38.53 -1.02 -30.15
CA ALA A 170 -37.33 -0.51 -30.81
C ALA A 170 -37.04 0.96 -30.44
N GLN A 171 -38.09 1.80 -30.35
CA GLN A 171 -37.94 3.19 -29.90
C GLN A 171 -37.52 3.28 -28.43
N ALA A 172 -38.08 2.43 -27.55
CA ALA A 172 -37.70 2.38 -26.14
C ALA A 172 -36.24 1.93 -25.96
N GLU A 173 -35.79 0.93 -26.71
CA GLU A 173 -34.40 0.46 -26.70
C GLU A 173 -33.44 1.54 -27.21
N GLN A 174 -33.80 2.25 -28.28
CA GLN A 174 -33.02 3.37 -28.78
C GLN A 174 -32.91 4.49 -27.73
N ALA A 175 -34.02 4.87 -27.09
CA ALA A 175 -34.03 5.89 -26.04
C ALA A 175 -33.17 5.47 -24.83
N GLN A 176 -33.20 4.20 -24.43
CA GLN A 176 -32.34 3.69 -23.37
C GLN A 176 -30.86 3.73 -23.76
N LYS A 177 -30.54 3.38 -25.00
CA LYS A 177 -29.15 3.43 -25.50
C LYS A 177 -28.63 4.86 -25.55
N GLU A 178 -29.44 5.81 -26.01
CA GLU A 178 -29.10 7.24 -26.00
C GLU A 178 -28.91 7.76 -24.56
N GLN A 179 -29.75 7.36 -23.62
CA GLN A 179 -29.60 7.72 -22.21
C GLN A 179 -28.31 7.14 -21.60
N GLN A 180 -27.99 5.87 -21.88
CA GLN A 180 -26.74 5.25 -21.42
C GLN A 180 -25.51 5.93 -22.02
N GLN A 181 -25.58 6.30 -23.30
CA GLN A 181 -24.48 7.03 -23.95
C GLN A 181 -24.29 8.41 -23.33
N ALA A 182 -25.37 9.15 -23.08
CA ALA A 182 -25.30 10.46 -22.42
C ALA A 182 -24.72 10.36 -21.00
N GLN A 183 -25.12 9.33 -20.23
CA GLN A 183 -24.56 9.07 -18.90
C GLN A 183 -23.06 8.70 -18.96
N ALA A 184 -22.66 7.88 -19.94
CA ALA A 184 -21.26 7.51 -20.13
C ALA A 184 -20.40 8.73 -20.52
N GLU A 185 -20.91 9.60 -21.40
CA GLU A 185 -20.23 10.84 -21.79
C GLU A 185 -20.10 11.81 -20.61
N GLN A 186 -21.16 11.95 -19.80
CA GLN A 186 -21.11 12.76 -18.58
C GLN A 186 -20.08 12.21 -17.58
N ALA A 187 -20.06 10.90 -17.34
CA ALA A 187 -19.09 10.27 -16.45
C ALA A 187 -17.64 10.46 -16.94
N GLN A 188 -17.40 10.37 -18.26
CA GLN A 188 -16.08 10.66 -18.83
C GLN A 188 -15.68 12.12 -18.64
N LYS A 189 -16.61 13.06 -18.81
CA LYS A 189 -16.35 14.49 -18.62
C LYS A 189 -16.03 14.82 -17.16
N GLU A 190 -16.77 14.23 -16.21
CA GLU A 190 -16.50 14.36 -14.78
C GLU A 190 -15.13 13.78 -14.41
N GLN A 191 -14.76 12.62 -14.99
CA GLN A 191 -13.44 12.03 -14.80
C GLN A 191 -12.32 12.91 -15.34
N GLN A 192 -12.47 13.49 -16.54
CA GLN A 192 -11.50 14.41 -17.11
C GLN A 192 -11.36 15.68 -16.27
N GLN A 193 -12.46 16.23 -15.76
CA GLN A 193 -12.43 17.39 -14.89
C GLN A 193 -11.70 17.09 -13.57
N ALA A 194 -11.98 15.95 -12.94
CA ALA A 194 -11.29 15.53 -11.72
C ALA A 194 -9.77 15.34 -11.95
N GLN A 195 -9.38 14.76 -13.08
CA GLN A 195 -7.97 14.62 -13.46
C GLN A 195 -7.29 15.98 -13.69
N ALA A 196 -7.97 16.91 -14.36
CA ALA A 196 -7.46 18.26 -14.58
C ALA A 196 -7.29 19.03 -13.25
N GLU A 197 -8.24 18.92 -12.33
CA GLU A 197 -8.17 19.54 -11.01
C GLU A 197 -7.02 18.95 -10.17
N GLN A 198 -6.85 17.62 -10.20
CA GLN A 198 -5.73 16.97 -9.53
C GLN A 198 -4.38 17.45 -10.09
N ALA A 199 -4.23 17.51 -11.42
CA ALA A 199 -3.01 18.00 -12.07
C ALA A 199 -2.70 19.45 -11.69
N GLN A 200 -3.72 20.33 -11.61
CA GLN A 200 -3.54 21.70 -11.15
C GLN A 200 -3.08 21.77 -9.69
N LYS A 201 -3.65 20.93 -8.82
CA LYS A 201 -3.26 20.88 -7.41
C LYS A 201 -1.82 20.39 -7.23
N GLU A 202 -1.40 19.37 -7.98
CA GLU A 202 -0.02 18.89 -7.99
C GLU A 202 0.95 19.97 -8.50
N GLN A 203 0.58 20.71 -9.54
CA GLN A 203 1.39 21.82 -10.04
C GLN A 203 1.54 22.95 -9.00
N GLN A 204 0.45 23.32 -8.31
CA GLN A 204 0.50 24.33 -7.24
C GLN A 204 1.37 23.87 -6.07
N GLN A 205 1.29 22.59 -5.68
CA GLN A 205 2.11 22.04 -4.61
C GLN A 205 3.60 22.06 -5.00
N ALA A 206 3.94 21.66 -6.22
CA ALA A 206 5.32 21.70 -6.72
C ALA A 206 5.88 23.14 -6.74
N GLN A 207 5.07 24.12 -7.16
CA GLN A 207 5.45 25.53 -7.13
C GLN A 207 5.67 26.05 -5.69
N ALA A 208 4.80 25.66 -4.75
CA ALA A 208 4.95 26.04 -3.35
C ALA A 208 6.21 25.43 -2.72
N GLU A 209 6.51 24.17 -3.02
CA GLU A 209 7.72 23.49 -2.55
C GLU A 209 8.99 24.14 -3.12
N GLN A 210 8.98 24.49 -4.41
CA GLN A 210 10.09 25.20 -5.03
C GLN A 210 10.31 26.58 -4.38
N ALA A 211 9.24 27.36 -4.15
CA ALA A 211 9.32 28.65 -3.50
C ALA A 211 9.89 28.54 -2.06
N GLN A 212 9.49 27.52 -1.31
CA GLN A 212 10.05 27.25 0.02
C GLN A 212 11.54 26.92 -0.03
N LYS A 213 11.97 26.11 -1.01
CA LYS A 213 13.38 25.76 -1.19
C LYS A 213 14.22 26.98 -1.55
N GLU A 214 13.74 27.84 -2.44
CA GLU A 214 14.39 29.11 -2.79
C GLU A 214 14.49 30.04 -1.57
N GLN A 215 13.44 30.13 -0.75
CA GLN A 215 13.45 30.91 0.48
C GLN A 215 14.47 30.38 1.51
N GLN A 216 14.55 29.06 1.69
CA GLN A 216 15.54 28.43 2.58
C GLN A 216 16.97 28.68 2.08
N GLN A 217 17.20 28.59 0.77
CA GLN A 217 18.51 28.87 0.19
C GLN A 217 18.92 30.33 0.40
N ALA A 218 18.00 31.28 0.18
CA ALA A 218 18.26 32.70 0.43
C ALA A 218 18.57 32.99 1.90
N GLN A 219 17.84 32.36 2.83
CA GLN A 219 18.12 32.46 4.28
C GLN A 219 19.48 31.88 4.65
N ALA A 220 19.85 30.74 4.09
CA ALA A 220 21.16 30.13 4.33
C ALA A 220 22.30 31.01 3.79
N GLU A 221 22.13 31.59 2.61
CA GLU A 221 23.12 32.52 2.03
C GLU A 221 23.26 33.79 2.89
N GLN A 222 22.15 34.34 3.38
CA GLN A 222 22.17 35.49 4.28
C GLN A 222 22.90 35.16 5.59
N ALA A 223 22.60 34.02 6.21
CA ALA A 223 23.26 33.59 7.45
C ALA A 223 24.78 33.41 7.26
N GLN A 224 25.21 32.88 6.10
CA GLN A 224 26.63 32.79 5.77
C GLN A 224 27.30 34.16 5.63
N LYS A 225 26.63 35.13 4.97
CA LYS A 225 27.15 36.50 4.85
C LYS A 225 27.28 37.17 6.22
N GLU A 226 26.28 37.01 7.09
CA GLU A 226 26.31 37.54 8.46
C GLU A 226 27.45 36.91 9.29
N GLN A 227 27.67 35.60 9.15
CA GLN A 227 28.78 34.91 9.82
C GLN A 227 30.16 35.39 9.32
N GLN A 228 30.32 35.58 8.00
CA GLN A 228 31.55 36.11 7.43
C GLN A 228 31.82 37.54 7.89
N GLN A 229 30.78 38.38 7.95
CA GLN A 229 30.91 39.75 8.46
C GLN A 229 31.32 39.76 9.94
N ALA A 230 30.70 38.94 10.78
CA ALA A 230 31.06 38.83 12.19
C ALA A 230 32.52 38.37 12.40
N GLN A 231 32.99 37.40 11.60
CA GLN A 231 34.38 36.96 11.61
C GLN A 231 35.35 38.06 11.18
N ALA A 232 35.00 38.82 10.13
CA ALA A 232 35.81 39.94 9.66
C ALA A 232 35.91 41.06 10.72
N GLU A 233 34.79 41.40 11.39
CA GLU A 233 34.78 42.38 12.49
C GLU A 233 35.61 41.90 13.69
N GLN A 234 35.54 40.62 14.04
CA GLN A 234 36.36 40.05 15.10
C GLN A 234 37.86 40.12 14.75
N ALA A 235 38.24 39.74 13.52
CA ALA A 235 39.63 39.82 13.07
C ALA A 235 40.17 41.26 13.09
N GLN A 236 39.34 42.25 12.73
CA GLN A 236 39.72 43.67 12.82
C GLN A 236 39.92 44.12 14.28
N LYS A 237 39.05 43.70 15.21
CA LYS A 237 39.22 44.00 16.64
C LYS A 237 40.50 43.38 17.21
N GLU A 238 40.81 42.14 16.85
CA GLU A 238 42.04 41.46 17.24
C GLU A 238 43.28 42.17 16.69
N GLN A 239 43.26 42.62 15.43
CA GLN A 239 44.35 43.42 14.84
C GLN A 239 44.53 44.77 15.55
N GLN A 240 43.45 45.47 15.89
CA GLN A 240 43.53 46.74 16.62
C GLN A 240 44.08 46.55 18.04
N GLN A 241 43.67 45.48 18.74
CA GLN A 241 44.23 45.12 20.04
C GLN A 241 45.74 44.83 19.95
N ALA A 242 46.16 44.03 18.97
CA ALA A 242 47.58 43.72 18.77
C ALA A 242 48.43 44.97 18.46
N GLN A 243 47.89 45.91 17.67
CA GLN A 243 48.55 47.19 17.40
C GLN A 243 48.62 48.09 18.65
N ALA A 244 47.56 48.12 19.47
CA ALA A 244 47.54 48.86 20.73
C ALA A 244 48.55 48.30 21.75
N GLU A 245 48.67 46.97 21.86
CA GLU A 245 49.70 46.32 22.70
C GLU A 245 51.12 46.61 22.22
N GLN A 246 51.36 46.64 20.90
CA GLN A 246 52.65 47.03 20.33
C GLN A 246 52.99 48.50 20.58
N ALA A 247 52.01 49.41 20.53
CA ALA A 247 52.22 50.83 20.83
C ALA A 247 52.53 51.08 22.32
N GLN A 248 51.90 50.32 23.23
CA GLN A 248 52.21 50.40 24.67
C GLN A 248 53.63 49.89 24.99
N LYS A 249 54.15 48.91 24.25
CA LYS A 249 55.54 48.42 24.39
C LYS A 249 56.62 49.43 24.01
N GLN A 250 56.30 50.51 23.29
CA GLN A 250 57.28 51.52 22.85
C GLN A 250 57.41 52.74 23.78
N GLN A 251 56.61 52.83 24.85
CA GLN A 251 56.60 53.99 25.77
C GLN A 251 57.01 53.67 27.23
N GLN A 252 57.52 52.48 27.53
CA GLN A 252 57.91 52.09 28.89
C GLN A 252 59.44 51.89 29.00
N PRO A 253 60.12 52.41 30.04
CA PRO A 253 61.55 52.16 30.25
C PRO A 253 61.80 50.65 30.45
N ALA A 254 62.94 50.18 29.99
CA ALA A 254 63.36 48.78 30.03
C ALA A 254 63.25 48.18 31.45
N GLU A 255 62.17 47.43 31.71
CA GLU A 255 62.06 46.50 32.82
C GLU A 255 61.85 45.07 32.31
N SER A 256 62.87 44.26 32.60
CA SER A 256 62.88 42.81 32.82
C SER A 256 61.69 41.99 32.30
N SER A 257 61.85 41.39 31.12
CA SER A 257 60.99 40.30 30.64
C SER A 257 61.32 38.99 31.38
N GLN A 258 60.45 38.57 32.31
CA GLN A 258 60.44 37.18 32.76
C GLN A 258 59.76 36.31 31.70
N GLN A 259 60.59 35.77 30.81
CA GLN A 259 60.24 34.75 29.83
C GLN A 259 59.84 33.46 30.57
N ALA A 260 58.63 32.95 30.32
CA ALA A 260 58.14 31.71 30.93
C ALA A 260 59.12 30.56 30.68
N SER A 261 59.82 30.16 31.75
CA SER A 261 60.85 29.13 31.77
C SER A 261 60.19 27.74 31.77
N GLY A 262 59.69 27.31 30.62
CA GLY A 262 59.10 25.98 30.45
C GLY A 262 60.08 24.98 29.83
N LYS A 263 60.21 23.77 30.40
CA LYS A 263 61.01 22.70 29.80
C LYS A 263 60.26 22.12 28.61
N SER A 264 60.85 22.23 27.42
CA SER A 264 60.26 21.67 26.20
C SER A 264 60.84 20.29 25.87
N MET A 265 59.98 19.39 25.39
CA MET A 265 60.39 18.04 24.96
C MET A 265 59.43 17.49 23.91
N THR A 266 59.91 16.52 23.12
CA THR A 266 59.07 15.76 22.18
C THR A 266 58.61 14.47 22.83
N VAL A 267 57.31 14.20 22.77
CA VAL A 267 56.68 13.01 23.35
C VAL A 267 55.82 12.31 22.29
N GLU A 268 55.59 11.02 22.48
CA GLU A 268 54.54 10.31 21.74
C GLU A 268 53.19 10.56 22.43
N ALA A 269 52.23 11.12 21.71
CA ALA A 269 50.89 11.39 22.21
C ALA A 269 49.87 10.45 21.57
N THR A 270 49.00 9.90 22.42
CA THR A 270 47.73 9.27 22.04
C THR A 270 46.57 10.06 22.65
N ALA A 271 45.33 9.62 22.41
CA ALA A 271 44.16 10.17 23.06
C ALA A 271 43.30 9.08 23.70
N TYR A 272 42.65 9.42 24.82
CA TYR A 272 41.71 8.56 25.53
C TYR A 272 40.40 9.29 25.83
N THR A 273 39.36 8.52 26.12
CA THR A 273 38.04 9.03 26.52
C THR A 273 37.68 8.52 27.91
N ALA A 274 36.76 9.22 28.60
CA ALA A 274 36.28 8.81 29.92
C ALA A 274 35.20 7.72 29.86
N ASN A 275 34.66 7.45 28.67
CA ASN A 275 33.50 6.58 28.43
C ASN A 275 33.89 5.19 27.89
N CYS A 276 35.10 4.71 28.18
CA CYS A 276 35.53 3.36 27.85
C CYS A 276 35.00 2.29 28.83
N ALA A 277 34.85 1.06 28.35
CA ALA A 277 34.43 -0.07 29.18
C ALA A 277 35.44 -0.31 30.32
N GLY A 278 34.97 -0.18 31.56
CA GLY A 278 35.81 -0.31 32.77
C GLY A 278 36.48 0.98 33.26
N CYS A 279 36.26 2.10 32.58
CA CYS A 279 36.83 3.39 32.97
C CYS A 279 35.94 4.09 34.02
N SER A 280 36.53 4.39 35.19
CA SER A 280 35.86 5.15 36.25
C SER A 280 35.46 6.55 35.75
N GLY A 281 36.29 7.15 34.89
CA GLY A 281 36.17 8.54 34.46
C GLY A 281 36.80 9.54 35.43
N THR A 282 37.53 9.06 36.43
CA THR A 282 38.22 9.88 37.43
C THR A 282 39.73 9.76 37.25
N THR A 283 40.42 10.90 37.14
CA THR A 283 41.88 10.93 36.98
C THR A 283 42.62 10.61 38.29
N ALA A 284 43.92 10.32 38.21
CA ALA A 284 44.78 10.09 39.38
C ALA A 284 44.76 11.24 40.41
N THR A 285 44.59 12.49 39.98
CA THR A 285 44.43 13.65 40.88
C THR A 285 42.99 13.90 41.35
N GLY A 286 42.03 13.06 40.96
CA GLY A 286 40.64 13.11 41.41
C GLY A 286 39.69 13.94 40.54
N VAL A 287 40.10 14.33 39.31
CA VAL A 287 39.22 15.08 38.40
C VAL A 287 38.18 14.14 37.79
N ASP A 288 36.89 14.46 37.95
CA ASP A 288 35.79 13.75 37.28
C ASP A 288 35.60 14.29 35.85
N LEU A 289 36.03 13.51 34.87
CA LEU A 289 35.95 13.85 33.45
C LEU A 289 34.57 13.63 32.85
N LYS A 290 33.70 12.85 33.50
CA LYS A 290 32.30 12.69 33.07
C LYS A 290 31.47 13.91 33.46
N ALA A 291 31.75 14.49 34.62
CA ALA A 291 31.17 15.78 35.03
C ALA A 291 31.79 16.97 34.27
N ASN A 292 33.04 16.85 33.83
CA ASN A 292 33.78 17.93 33.15
C ASN A 292 34.32 17.49 31.78
N PRO A 293 33.46 17.22 30.78
CA PRO A 293 33.87 16.65 29.49
C PRO A 293 34.75 17.57 28.65
N ASN A 294 34.80 18.87 28.97
CA ASN A 294 35.65 19.85 28.28
C ASN A 294 36.97 20.14 29.01
N GLN A 295 37.24 19.47 30.14
CA GLN A 295 38.45 19.69 30.91
C GLN A 295 39.67 19.21 30.12
N LYS A 296 40.68 20.07 29.94
CA LYS A 296 41.93 19.70 29.27
C LYS A 296 42.88 19.03 30.26
N VAL A 297 42.81 17.71 30.38
CA VAL A 297 43.79 16.92 31.14
C VAL A 297 44.62 16.02 30.24
N ILE A 298 45.80 15.65 30.74
CA ILE A 298 46.66 14.64 30.12
C ILE A 298 47.08 13.59 31.16
N ALA A 299 47.19 12.34 30.71
CA ALA A 299 47.86 11.29 31.45
C ALA A 299 49.36 11.33 31.13
N VAL A 300 50.20 11.22 32.16
CA VAL A 300 51.66 11.35 32.04
C VAL A 300 52.39 10.29 32.87
N ASP A 301 53.71 10.19 32.67
CA ASP A 301 54.61 9.58 33.63
C ASP A 301 55.06 10.64 34.66
N PRO A 302 54.68 10.53 35.95
CA PRO A 302 55.02 11.51 36.98
C PRO A 302 56.52 11.71 37.20
N SER A 303 57.37 10.75 36.81
CA SER A 303 58.83 10.88 36.89
C SER A 303 59.41 11.81 35.81
N VAL A 304 58.64 12.06 34.74
CA VAL A 304 59.01 12.90 33.61
C VAL A 304 58.27 14.25 33.65
N ILE A 305 56.96 14.20 33.91
CA ILE A 305 56.08 15.37 34.04
C ILE A 305 55.32 15.22 35.35
N PRO A 306 55.65 16.01 36.40
CA PRO A 306 54.96 15.93 37.67
C PRO A 306 53.44 16.13 37.53
N LEU A 307 52.65 15.41 38.33
CA LEU A 307 51.21 15.66 38.40
C LEU A 307 50.95 17.06 38.96
N GLY A 308 49.97 17.75 38.37
CA GLY A 308 49.63 19.14 38.65
C GLY A 308 50.32 20.16 37.74
N SER A 309 51.35 19.77 36.99
CA SER A 309 52.01 20.66 36.03
C SER A 309 51.03 21.14 34.95
N LYS A 310 51.16 22.42 34.57
CA LYS A 310 50.55 22.94 33.35
C LYS A 310 51.42 22.58 32.17
N VAL A 311 50.82 22.06 31.12
CA VAL A 311 51.53 21.58 29.93
C VAL A 311 50.84 22.14 28.70
N TYR A 312 51.57 22.90 27.90
CA TYR A 312 51.12 23.24 26.55
C TYR A 312 51.47 22.09 25.62
N VAL A 313 50.44 21.53 24.95
CA VAL A 313 50.58 20.46 23.98
C VAL A 313 50.29 21.02 22.59
N GLU A 314 51.27 20.97 21.70
CA GLU A 314 51.12 21.48 20.34
C GLU A 314 49.93 20.81 19.62
N GLY A 315 49.01 21.64 19.11
CA GLY A 315 47.79 21.18 18.44
C GLY A 315 46.66 20.69 19.36
N TYR A 316 46.83 20.68 20.68
CA TYR A 316 45.78 20.33 21.65
C TYR A 316 45.45 21.48 22.63
N GLY A 317 46.44 22.33 22.95
CA GLY A 317 46.32 23.49 23.82
C GLY A 317 46.94 23.30 25.20
N GLU A 318 46.65 24.22 26.13
CA GLU A 318 47.05 24.11 27.54
C GLU A 318 46.23 23.02 28.25
N ALA A 319 46.92 22.16 28.99
CA ALA A 319 46.33 21.07 29.73
C ALA A 319 47.01 20.88 31.09
N VAL A 320 46.34 20.15 31.99
CA VAL A 320 46.90 19.81 33.30
C VAL A 320 47.31 18.34 33.31
N ALA A 321 48.53 18.05 33.79
CA ALA A 321 48.98 16.71 34.08
C ALA A 321 48.22 16.16 35.30
N ALA A 322 47.04 15.57 35.06
CA ALA A 322 46.09 15.19 36.11
C ALA A 322 45.92 13.68 36.25
N ASP A 323 46.46 12.90 35.30
CA ASP A 323 46.21 11.46 35.25
C ASP A 323 47.49 10.64 35.01
N THR A 324 47.36 9.34 35.21
CA THR A 324 48.43 8.37 34.94
C THR A 324 47.83 7.13 34.27
N GLY A 325 48.57 6.52 33.35
CA GLY A 325 48.16 5.25 32.73
C GLY A 325 49.24 4.20 32.88
N GLY A 326 48.86 2.93 33.00
CA GLY A 326 49.81 1.81 33.08
C GLY A 326 50.77 1.76 31.89
N ALA A 327 50.30 2.11 30.70
CA ALA A 327 51.06 2.16 29.45
C ALA A 327 51.74 3.52 29.17
N ILE A 328 51.49 4.53 30.01
CA ILE A 328 52.03 5.89 29.87
C ILE A 328 53.29 5.98 30.72
N LYS A 329 54.44 5.74 30.07
CA LYS A 329 55.77 5.67 30.70
C LYS A 329 56.79 6.44 29.87
N GLY A 330 57.71 7.13 30.53
CA GLY A 330 58.73 7.94 29.88
C GLY A 330 58.14 9.12 29.11
N ASN A 331 58.64 9.34 27.88
CA ASN A 331 58.23 10.44 27.01
C ASN A 331 56.95 10.08 26.22
N ARG A 332 55.92 9.60 26.91
CA ARG A 332 54.59 9.32 26.36
C ARG A 332 53.53 10.07 27.15
N ILE A 333 52.53 10.60 26.47
CA ILE A 333 51.34 11.21 27.07
C ILE A 333 50.07 10.66 26.44
N ASP A 334 48.96 10.77 27.17
CA ASP A 334 47.62 10.49 26.64
C ASP A 334 46.73 11.71 26.87
N VAL A 335 46.18 12.30 25.80
CA VAL A 335 45.32 13.49 25.93
C VAL A 335 43.87 13.07 26.10
N PHE A 336 43.15 13.71 27.03
CA PHE A 336 41.73 13.45 27.17
C PHE A 336 40.92 14.13 26.06
N VAL A 337 39.99 13.40 25.46
CA VAL A 337 39.00 13.96 24.53
C VAL A 337 37.60 13.47 24.87
N PRO A 338 36.55 14.28 24.65
CA PRO A 338 35.19 13.96 25.08
C PRO A 338 34.55 12.82 24.28
N SER A 339 34.93 12.64 23.01
CA SER A 339 34.31 11.67 22.12
C SER A 339 35.30 10.63 21.60
N GLU A 340 34.80 9.42 21.34
CA GLU A 340 35.60 8.34 20.76
C GLU A 340 36.05 8.66 19.33
N GLY A 341 35.22 9.39 18.57
CA GLY A 341 35.58 9.88 17.25
C GLY A 341 36.80 10.80 17.27
N ASP A 342 36.86 11.73 18.22
CA ASP A 342 38.01 12.63 18.38
C ASP A 342 39.28 11.87 18.77
N ALA A 343 39.15 10.82 19.59
CA ALA A 343 40.29 9.98 19.97
C ALA A 343 40.87 9.23 18.77
N GLN A 344 40.01 8.66 17.93
CA GLN A 344 40.41 7.98 16.71
C GLN A 344 41.05 8.94 15.70
N GLN A 345 40.49 10.15 15.54
CA GLN A 345 41.04 11.19 14.66
C GLN A 345 42.37 11.74 15.16
N PHE A 346 42.55 11.87 16.47
CA PHE A 346 43.81 12.34 17.03
C PHE A 346 44.97 11.39 16.71
N GLY A 347 44.72 10.08 16.77
CA GLY A 347 45.67 9.02 16.43
C GLY A 347 46.90 8.99 17.36
N ARG A 348 47.95 8.29 16.93
CA ARG A 348 49.25 8.32 17.62
C ARG A 348 50.20 9.22 16.84
N LYS A 349 50.81 10.20 17.50
CA LYS A 349 51.73 11.15 16.84
C LYS A 349 52.78 11.68 17.80
N SER A 350 53.92 12.08 17.25
CA SER A 350 54.93 12.81 18.02
C SER A 350 54.55 14.27 18.12
N VAL A 351 54.47 14.80 19.33
CA VAL A 351 54.12 16.21 19.59
C VAL A 351 55.18 16.88 20.45
N LYS A 352 55.40 18.18 20.24
CA LYS A 352 56.20 18.98 21.15
C LYS A 352 55.31 19.47 22.29
N ILE A 353 55.82 19.33 23.51
CA ILE A 353 55.19 19.87 24.71
C ILE A 353 56.10 20.88 25.39
N THR A 354 55.49 21.78 26.14
CA THR A 354 56.18 22.71 27.05
C THR A 354 55.57 22.58 28.43
N VAL A 355 56.35 22.08 29.39
CA VAL A 355 55.94 21.97 30.80
C VAL A 355 56.20 23.31 31.48
N MET A 356 55.14 23.94 31.97
CA MET A 356 55.11 25.24 32.63
C MET A 356 54.90 24.96 34.12
N ASN A 357 55.97 25.16 34.91
CA ASN A 357 55.94 24.91 36.36
C ASN A 357 55.37 26.10 37.12
#